data_AF-A0A0F5FKF4-F1
#
_entry.id   AF-A0A0F5FKF4-F1
#
_cell.length_a   1.000
_cell.length_b   1.000
_cell.length_c   1.000
_cell.angle_alpha   90.00
_cell.angle_beta   90.00
_cell.angle_gamma   90.00
#
_symmetry.space_group_name_H-M   'P 1'
#
loop_
_entity.id
_entity.type
_entity.pdbx_description
1 polymer ?
#
loop_
_entity_poly.entity_id
_entity_poly.type
_entity_poly.pdbx_seq_one_letter_code
_entity_poly.pdbx_strand_id
1 'polypeptide(L)'
;MTDKAPTPTKLIVYLAFISGEDGEIQPAFEAREAQSEDQAKQQARILWSSGKYAGAIAWWRSADLINGEFGDPVVLFSEGEVPEME
;
A
#
# COMPACT_ATOMS: atom_id res chain seq x y z
N MET A 1 19.82 -29.60 -11.43
CA MET A 1 19.86 -29.17 -10.02
C MET A 1 18.92 -27.99 -9.93
N THR A 2 17.92 -28.08 -9.06
CA THR A 2 16.63 -27.39 -9.14
C THR A 2 16.78 -25.87 -9.23
N ASP A 3 16.36 -25.30 -10.36
CA ASP A 3 16.18 -23.86 -10.57
C ASP A 3 15.03 -23.42 -9.66
N LYS A 4 15.37 -22.93 -8.47
CA LYS A 4 14.39 -22.31 -7.59
C LYS A 4 14.17 -20.93 -8.18
N ALA A 5 13.14 -20.79 -9.03
CA ALA A 5 12.69 -19.50 -9.53
C ALA A 5 12.70 -18.50 -8.37
N PRO A 6 13.34 -17.32 -8.52
CA PRO A 6 13.39 -16.35 -7.43
C PRO A 6 11.95 -16.02 -7.05
N THR A 7 11.64 -16.13 -5.75
CA THR A 7 10.34 -15.70 -5.26
C THR A 7 10.14 -14.24 -5.68
N PRO A 8 9.04 -13.89 -6.36
CA PRO A 8 8.81 -12.51 -6.78
C PRO A 8 8.90 -11.59 -5.57
N THR A 9 9.64 -10.50 -5.71
CA THR A 9 9.83 -9.52 -4.64
C THR A 9 8.48 -8.88 -4.36
N LYS A 10 8.09 -8.76 -3.09
CA LYS A 10 6.87 -8.05 -2.74
C LYS A 10 7.17 -6.56 -2.61
N LEU A 11 6.46 -5.73 -3.37
CA LEU A 11 6.37 -4.31 -3.10
C LEU A 11 5.28 -4.14 -2.05
N ILE A 12 5.64 -3.77 -0.83
CA ILE A 12 4.71 -3.60 0.29
C ILE A 12 4.66 -2.12 0.63
N VAL A 13 3.47 -1.54 0.62
CA VAL A 13 3.28 -0.10 0.68
C VAL A 13 2.19 0.26 1.68
N TYR A 14 2.36 1.41 2.34
CA TYR A 14 1.29 2.07 3.08
C TYR A 14 1.20 3.55 2.70
N LEU A 15 -0.01 4.08 2.78
CA LEU A 15 -0.35 5.44 2.38
C LEU A 15 -1.54 5.94 3.21
N ALA A 16 -1.58 7.25 3.45
CA ALA A 16 -2.75 7.92 4.00
C ALA A 16 -3.26 8.97 3.04
N PHE A 17 -4.53 9.32 3.18
CA PHE A 17 -5.24 10.24 2.31
C PHE A 17 -5.85 11.40 3.09
N ILE A 18 -5.96 12.54 2.45
CA ILE A 18 -6.66 13.71 2.95
C ILE A 18 -7.75 14.10 1.97
N SER A 19 -8.82 14.69 2.49
CA SER A 19 -9.85 15.35 1.68
C SER A 19 -9.35 16.74 1.28
N GLY A 20 -9.20 16.97 -0.02
CA GLY A 20 -8.90 18.28 -0.59
C GLY A 20 -10.07 19.26 -0.50
N GLU A 21 -9.84 20.49 -0.95
CA GLU A 21 -10.82 21.58 -0.87
C GLU A 21 -12.08 21.34 -1.71
N ASP A 22 -12.01 20.52 -2.77
CA ASP A 22 -13.15 20.15 -3.62
C ASP A 22 -13.80 18.82 -3.20
N GLY A 23 -13.38 18.23 -2.07
CA GLY A 23 -13.80 16.89 -1.65
C GLY A 23 -13.07 15.76 -2.39
N GLU A 24 -12.05 16.08 -3.19
CA GLU A 24 -11.20 15.09 -3.84
C GLU A 24 -10.26 14.40 -2.83
N ILE A 25 -10.15 13.08 -2.92
CA ILE A 25 -9.26 12.31 -2.06
C ILE A 25 -7.86 12.28 -2.67
N GLN A 26 -6.90 12.84 -1.93
CA GLN A 26 -5.52 12.96 -2.36
C GLN A 26 -4.58 12.26 -1.38
N PRO A 27 -3.45 11.69 -1.87
CA PRO A 27 -2.43 11.15 -1.00
C PRO A 27 -1.86 12.25 -0.10
N ALA A 28 -1.81 12.00 1.20
CA ALA A 28 -1.29 12.95 2.18
C ALA A 28 0.24 13.08 2.13
N PHE A 29 0.92 12.09 1.55
CA PHE A 29 2.37 12.03 1.33
C PHE A 29 2.69 10.96 0.26
N GLU A 30 3.94 10.89 -0.21
CA GLU A 30 4.36 9.85 -1.16
C GLU A 30 4.27 8.45 -0.57
N ALA A 31 3.81 7.47 -1.34
CA ALA A 31 3.61 6.11 -0.87
C ALA A 31 4.90 5.53 -0.25
N ARG A 32 4.79 4.96 0.96
CA ARG A 32 5.96 4.52 1.72
C ARG A 32 6.07 3.01 1.71
N GLU A 33 7.26 2.53 1.39
CA GLU A 33 7.57 1.10 1.40
C GLU A 33 7.77 0.59 2.83
N ALA A 34 7.27 -0.62 3.08
CA ALA A 34 7.44 -1.36 4.31
C ALA A 34 8.26 -2.62 4.08
N GLN A 35 9.00 -3.05 5.10
CA GLN A 35 9.82 -4.27 5.02
C GLN A 35 8.98 -5.55 5.13
N SER A 36 7.76 -5.45 5.66
CA SER A 36 6.86 -6.58 5.93
C SER A 36 5.40 -6.12 5.87
N GLU A 37 4.49 -7.06 5.56
CA GLU A 37 3.04 -6.81 5.53
C GLU A 37 2.51 -6.36 6.90
N ASP A 38 3.01 -6.94 7.98
CA ASP A 38 2.63 -6.59 9.36
C ASP A 38 3.03 -5.14 9.69
N GLN A 39 4.23 -4.73 9.27
CA GLN A 39 4.71 -3.37 9.45
C GLN A 39 3.83 -2.37 8.67
N ALA A 40 3.50 -2.68 7.41
CA ALA A 40 2.62 -1.84 6.60
C ALA A 40 1.23 -1.67 7.23
N LYS A 41 0.62 -2.77 7.69
CA LYS A 41 -0.67 -2.75 8.39
C LYS A 41 -0.61 -1.91 9.65
N GLN A 42 0.43 -2.08 10.47
CA GLN A 42 0.60 -1.32 11.70
C GLN A 42 0.76 0.18 11.41
N GLN A 43 1.57 0.56 10.42
CA GLN A 43 1.76 1.96 10.04
C GLN A 43 0.46 2.58 9.51
N ALA A 44 -0.24 1.91 8.60
CA ALA A 44 -1.54 2.39 8.11
C ALA A 44 -2.57 2.55 9.24
N ARG A 45 -2.58 1.63 10.20
CA ARG A 45 -3.46 1.73 11.37
C ARG A 45 -3.11 2.87 12.30
N ILE A 46 -1.82 3.16 12.51
CA ILE A 46 -1.36 4.32 13.28
C ILE A 46 -1.79 5.62 12.59
N LEU A 47 -1.65 5.70 11.26
CA LEU A 47 -2.08 6.84 10.47
C LEU A 47 -3.59 7.05 10.62
N TRP A 48 -4.40 6.02 10.38
CA TRP A 48 -5.85 6.08 10.58
C TRP A 48 -6.23 6.53 12.00
N SER A 49 -5.64 5.89 13.02
CA SER A 49 -5.95 6.19 14.43
C SER A 49 -5.52 7.60 14.87
N SER A 50 -4.70 8.30 14.08
CA SER A 50 -4.33 9.68 14.38
C SER A 50 -5.47 10.68 14.21
N GLY A 51 -6.53 10.31 13.46
CA GLY A 51 -7.68 11.19 13.16
C GLY A 51 -7.35 12.38 12.25
N LYS A 52 -6.13 12.44 11.69
CA LYS A 52 -5.68 13.54 10.81
C LYS A 52 -5.97 13.31 9.33
N TYR A 53 -6.30 12.08 8.96
CA TYR A 53 -6.41 11.63 7.58
C TYR A 53 -7.85 11.20 7.29
N ALA A 54 -8.30 11.44 6.07
CA ALA A 54 -9.61 11.00 5.57
C ALA A 54 -9.66 9.48 5.40
N GLY A 55 -8.53 8.86 5.06
CA GLY A 55 -8.39 7.41 4.99
C GLY A 55 -6.93 6.94 5.04
N ALA A 56 -6.74 5.64 5.21
CA ALA A 56 -5.43 5.01 5.16
C ALA A 56 -5.52 3.60 4.56
N ILE A 57 -4.49 3.23 3.80
CA ILE A 57 -4.40 1.92 3.15
C ILE A 57 -3.00 1.33 3.32
N ALA A 58 -2.94 0.01 3.42
CA ALA A 58 -1.74 -0.78 3.20
C ALA A 58 -2.06 -1.88 2.20
N TRP A 59 -1.13 -2.15 1.31
CA TRP A 59 -1.25 -3.18 0.30
C TRP A 59 0.12 -3.72 -0.09
N TRP A 60 0.14 -4.86 -0.75
CA TRP A 60 1.35 -5.32 -1.43
C TRP A 60 1.01 -5.81 -2.83
N ARG A 61 1.98 -5.81 -3.72
CA ARG A 61 1.87 -6.50 -5.00
C ARG A 61 3.14 -7.27 -5.32
N SER A 62 2.99 -8.32 -6.11
CA SER A 62 4.13 -9.05 -6.65
C SER A 62 4.88 -8.14 -7.63
N ALA A 63 6.20 -8.07 -7.51
CA ALA A 63 7.09 -7.45 -8.48
C ALA A 63 7.98 -8.53 -9.08
N ASP A 64 7.65 -8.93 -10.31
CA ASP A 64 8.46 -9.83 -11.10
C ASP A 64 9.54 -9.01 -11.81
N LEU A 65 10.70 -8.88 -11.17
CA LEU A 65 11.81 -8.09 -11.70
C LEU A 65 12.45 -8.70 -12.96
N ILE A 66 12.17 -9.98 -13.25
CA ILE A 66 12.71 -10.68 -14.42
C ILE A 66 11.92 -10.29 -15.66
N ASN A 67 10.59 -10.30 -15.56
CA ASN A 67 9.70 -10.00 -16.67
C ASN A 67 9.25 -8.52 -16.68
N GLY A 68 9.56 -7.76 -15.62
CA GLY A 68 9.16 -6.37 -15.47
C GLY A 68 7.67 -6.21 -15.16
N GLU A 69 7.04 -7.24 -14.61
CA GLU A 69 5.60 -7.31 -14.40
C GLU A 69 5.26 -7.06 -12.93
N PHE A 70 4.19 -6.30 -12.71
CA PHE A 70 3.58 -6.18 -11.39
C PHE A 70 2.28 -6.97 -11.38
N GLY A 71 2.10 -7.82 -10.36
CA GLY A 71 0.83 -8.49 -10.14
C GLY A 71 -0.22 -7.55 -9.55
N ASP A 72 -1.44 -8.06 -9.40
CA ASP A 72 -2.54 -7.33 -8.78
C ASP A 72 -2.21 -6.91 -7.34
N PRO A 73 -2.65 -5.70 -6.92
CA PRO A 73 -2.48 -5.25 -5.56
C PRO A 73 -3.39 -6.04 -4.60
N VAL A 74 -2.79 -6.56 -3.55
CA VAL A 74 -3.48 -7.23 -2.45
C VAL A 74 -3.59 -6.26 -1.28
N VAL A 75 -4.81 -5.84 -0.98
CA VAL A 75 -5.10 -4.95 0.15
C VAL A 75 -4.87 -5.70 1.47
N LEU A 76 -4.03 -5.12 2.31
CA LEU A 76 -3.71 -5.62 3.64
C LEU A 76 -4.56 -4.96 4.72
N PHE A 77 -4.87 -3.68 4.52
CA PHE A 77 -5.65 -2.82 5.41
C PHE A 77 -6.21 -1.67 4.59
N SER A 78 -7.47 -1.29 4.80
CA SER A 78 -8.08 -0.11 4.20
C SER A 78 -9.16 0.40 5.14
N GLU A 79 -9.10 1.68 5.51
CA GLU A 79 -10.07 2.35 6.37
C GLU A 79 -10.28 3.80 5.92
N GLY A 80 -11.51 4.30 6.04
CA GLY A 80 -11.89 5.66 5.69
C GLY A 80 -12.08 5.87 4.18
N GLU A 81 -11.86 7.10 3.73
CA GLU A 81 -11.94 7.50 2.33
C GLU A 81 -10.63 7.17 1.61
N VAL A 82 -10.69 6.14 0.77
CA VAL A 82 -9.56 5.59 0.03
C VAL A 82 -9.99 5.38 -1.41
N PRO A 83 -9.23 5.85 -2.42
CA PRO A 83 -9.55 5.59 -3.82
C PRO A 83 -9.46 4.10 -4.14
N GLU A 84 -10.22 3.67 -5.14
CA GLU A 84 -10.12 2.30 -5.67
C GLU A 84 -8.73 2.08 -6.27
N MET A 85 -8.12 0.93 -6.00
CA MET A 85 -6.80 0.59 -6.54
C MET A 85 -6.96 -0.20 -7.83
N GLU A 86 -6.40 0.33 -8.90
CA GLU A 86 -6.23 -0.35 -10.20
C GLU A 86 -4.82 -0.93 -10.37
#